data_AF-A0A653R138-F1
#
_entry.id   AF-A0A653R138-F1
#
_cell.length_a   1.000
_cell.length_b   1.000
_cell.length_c   1.000
_cell.angle_alpha   90.00
_cell.angle_beta   90.00
_cell.angle_gamma   90.00
#
_symmetry.space_group_name_H-M   'P 1'
#
loop_
_entity.id
_entity.type
_entity.pdbx_description
1 polymer ?
#
loop_
_entity_poly.entity_id
_entity_poly.type
_entity_poly.pdbx_seq_one_letter_code
_entity_poly.pdbx_strand_id
1 'polypeptide(L)'
;MPYITFGTLLVYFIFLSTSVYCKSVEIPRSETVSLIEKSTSRVYPLFIKTPRSYSPNTDKTYPVIYLTDAPYAFQLASWATRFPMSSGAMKKAIIVGISYSKGE
;
A
#
# COMPACT_ATOMS: atom_id res chain seq x y z
N MET A 1 -8.38 -15.42 -54.01
CA MET A 1 -8.44 -14.08 -53.37
C MET A 1 -7.70 -14.11 -52.03
N PRO A 2 -6.35 -14.04 -52.03
CA PRO A 2 -5.51 -14.23 -50.84
C PRO A 2 -5.41 -13.00 -49.90
N TYR A 3 -5.96 -11.85 -50.30
CA TYR A 3 -5.89 -10.61 -49.51
C TYR A 3 -6.87 -10.57 -48.32
N ILE A 4 -7.95 -11.35 -48.38
CA ILE A 4 -9.00 -11.39 -47.34
C ILE A 4 -8.51 -12.17 -46.10
N THR A 5 -7.69 -13.20 -46.30
CA THR A 5 -7.08 -13.98 -45.20
C THR A 5 -5.93 -13.23 -44.51
N PHE A 6 -5.23 -12.35 -45.22
CA PHE A 6 -4.17 -11.52 -44.62
C PHE A 6 -4.75 -10.42 -43.71
N GLY A 7 -5.88 -9.82 -44.09
CA GLY A 7 -6.58 -8.81 -43.28
C GLY A 7 -7.17 -9.38 -41.98
N THR A 8 -7.67 -10.62 -42.00
CA THR A 8 -8.20 -11.27 -40.79
C THR A 8 -7.10 -11.66 -39.81
N LEU A 9 -5.92 -12.07 -40.29
CA LEU A 9 -4.73 -12.32 -39.46
C LEU A 9 -4.23 -11.02 -38.78
N LEU A 10 -4.25 -9.91 -39.50
CA LEU A 10 -3.85 -8.60 -38.98
C LEU A 10 -4.77 -8.11 -37.84
N VAL A 11 -6.09 -8.33 -37.99
CA VAL A 11 -7.07 -7.99 -36.94
C VAL A 11 -6.87 -8.83 -35.68
N TYR A 12 -6.53 -10.12 -35.82
CA TYR A 12 -6.24 -10.99 -34.67
C TYR A 12 -4.99 -10.55 -33.90
N PHE A 13 -3.99 -10.00 -34.59
CA PHE A 13 -2.77 -9.48 -33.97
C PHE A 13 -3.00 -8.21 -33.14
N ILE A 14 -3.96 -7.36 -33.56
CA ILE A 14 -4.30 -6.12 -32.84
C ILE A 14 -5.05 -6.43 -31.54
N PHE A 15 -5.92 -7.45 -31.50
CA PHE A 15 -6.61 -7.83 -30.26
C PHE A 15 -5.70 -8.49 -29.22
N LEU A 16 -4.58 -9.09 -29.63
CA LEU A 16 -3.67 -9.81 -28.72
C LEU A 16 -2.81 -8.89 -27.83
N SER A 17 -2.73 -7.59 -28.15
CA SER A 17 -1.78 -6.65 -27.53
C SER A 17 -2.39 -5.70 -26.50
N THR A 18 -3.63 -5.92 -26.07
CA THR A 18 -4.22 -5.11 -24.99
C THR A 18 -3.72 -5.55 -23.61
N SER A 19 -2.63 -4.95 -23.14
CA SER A 19 -2.22 -5.09 -21.74
C SER A 19 -3.21 -4.36 -20.85
N VAL A 20 -3.98 -5.09 -20.04
CA VAL A 20 -4.82 -4.50 -18.99
C VAL A 20 -3.88 -3.89 -17.94
N TYR A 21 -3.82 -2.55 -17.90
CA TYR A 21 -3.10 -1.83 -16.84
C TYR A 21 -3.92 -1.89 -15.55
N CYS A 22 -3.60 -2.85 -14.67
CA CYS A 22 -4.22 -2.93 -13.36
C CYS A 22 -3.45 -2.03 -12.37
N LYS A 23 -3.98 -0.84 -12.11
CA LYS A 23 -3.42 0.05 -11.09
C LYS A 23 -3.77 -0.49 -9.71
N SER A 24 -2.77 -0.80 -8.90
CA SER A 24 -2.98 -1.20 -7.50
C SER A 24 -3.61 -0.06 -6.70
N VAL A 25 -4.55 -0.41 -5.81
CA VAL A 25 -5.15 0.55 -4.88
C VAL A 25 -4.11 0.91 -3.82
N GLU A 26 -3.70 2.17 -3.78
CA GLU A 26 -2.77 2.70 -2.78
C GLU A 26 -3.51 3.38 -1.63
N ILE A 27 -3.01 3.21 -0.42
CA ILE A 27 -3.53 3.92 0.75
C ILE A 27 -2.88 5.31 0.77
N PRO A 28 -3.67 6.40 0.84
CA PRO A 28 -3.09 7.74 0.89
C PRO A 28 -2.26 7.95 2.17
N ARG A 29 -1.11 8.63 2.00
CA ARG A 29 -0.15 8.94 3.08
C ARG A 29 0.36 7.71 3.82
N SER A 30 0.51 6.59 3.10
CA SER A 30 1.24 5.44 3.59
C SER A 30 2.55 5.26 2.84
N GLU A 31 3.54 4.76 3.54
CA GLU A 31 4.84 4.37 3.02
C GLU A 31 5.16 2.95 3.49
N THR A 32 5.96 2.23 2.70
CA THR A 32 6.46 0.90 3.08
C THR A 32 7.97 0.97 3.26
N VAL A 33 8.45 0.62 4.44
CA VAL A 33 9.89 0.59 4.78
C VAL A 33 10.30 -0.85 5.10
N SER A 34 11.48 -1.29 4.69
CA SER A 34 11.97 -2.63 5.04
C SER A 34 12.77 -2.60 6.34
N LEU A 35 12.36 -3.40 7.33
CA LEU A 35 13.08 -3.60 8.59
C LEU A 35 13.90 -4.89 8.51
N ILE A 36 15.19 -4.80 8.82
CA ILE A 36 16.08 -5.96 8.87
C ILE A 36 16.30 -6.34 10.33
N GLU A 37 15.90 -7.55 10.71
CA GLU A 37 16.16 -8.12 12.03
C GLU A 37 17.62 -8.60 12.10
N LYS A 38 18.43 -7.97 12.96
CA LYS A 38 19.88 -8.20 13.01
C LYS A 38 20.28 -9.63 13.42
N SER A 39 19.47 -10.29 14.23
CA SER A 39 19.76 -11.63 14.76
C SER A 39 19.51 -12.74 13.74
N THR A 40 18.44 -12.61 12.96
CA THR A 40 17.94 -13.66 12.05
C THR A 40 18.16 -13.31 10.58
N SER A 41 18.57 -12.06 10.28
CA SER A 41 18.60 -11.48 8.94
C SER A 41 17.25 -11.48 8.22
N ARG A 42 16.14 -11.65 8.94
CA ARG A 42 14.78 -11.56 8.37
C ARG A 42 14.47 -10.13 7.96
N VAL A 43 13.71 -9.99 6.87
CA VAL A 43 13.32 -8.70 6.31
C VAL A 43 11.82 -8.54 6.42
N TYR A 44 11.35 -7.65 7.29
CA TYR A 44 9.94 -7.38 7.51
C TYR A 44 9.51 -6.07 6.83
N PRO A 45 8.55 -6.09 5.91
CA PRO A 45 7.91 -4.88 5.43
C PRO A 45 7.12 -4.19 6.55
N LEU A 46 7.39 -2.91 6.78
CA LEU A 46 6.64 -2.03 7.67
C LEU A 46 5.78 -1.09 6.86
N PHE A 47 4.47 -1.13 7.06
CA PHE A 47 3.52 -0.18 6.48
C PHE A 47 3.28 0.95 7.48
N ILE A 48 3.58 2.19 7.09
CA ILE A 48 3.52 3.35 7.98
C ILE A 48 2.51 4.33 7.40
N LYS A 49 1.47 4.69 8.16
CA LYS A 49 0.50 5.71 7.78
C LYS A 49 0.57 6.89 8.71
N THR A 50 0.67 8.08 8.12
CA THR A 50 0.75 9.33 8.86
C THR A 50 -0.59 10.10 8.87
N PRO A 51 -0.88 10.85 9.94
CA PRO A 51 -2.04 11.72 10.00
C PRO A 51 -1.86 12.93 9.07
N ARG A 52 -2.97 13.59 8.70
CA ARG A 52 -2.95 14.73 7.76
C ARG A 52 -2.02 15.86 8.19
N SER A 53 -1.90 16.09 9.49
CA SER A 53 -1.11 17.18 10.05
C SER A 53 0.35 16.81 10.33
N TYR A 54 0.79 15.61 9.92
CA TYR A 54 2.17 15.18 10.11
C TYR A 54 3.12 16.08 9.34
N SER A 55 4.21 16.48 10.00
CA SER A 55 5.27 17.28 9.41
C SER A 55 6.57 16.92 10.12
N PRO A 56 7.67 16.69 9.38
CA PRO A 56 8.97 16.48 9.99
C PRO A 56 9.42 17.75 10.71
N ASN A 57 10.17 17.58 11.81
CA ASN A 57 10.79 18.68 12.57
C ASN A 57 9.78 19.65 13.20
N THR A 58 8.71 19.11 13.80
CA THR A 58 7.78 19.89 14.64
C THR A 58 7.80 19.35 16.06
N ASP A 59 7.51 20.18 17.06
CA ASP A 59 7.37 19.76 18.47
C ASP A 59 6.09 18.93 18.74
N LYS A 60 5.40 18.48 17.68
CA LYS A 60 4.16 17.70 17.81
C LYS A 60 4.48 16.24 18.08
N THR A 61 4.01 15.74 19.21
CA THR A 61 4.06 14.32 19.55
C THR A 61 2.80 13.61 19.04
N TYR A 62 2.99 12.49 18.34
CA TYR A 62 1.89 11.65 17.85
C TYR A 62 1.96 10.27 18.53
N PRO A 63 0.85 9.74 19.09
CA PRO A 63 0.79 8.34 19.50
C PRO A 63 1.02 7.42 18.31
N VAL A 64 1.64 6.26 18.57
CA VAL A 64 1.92 5.23 17.57
C VAL A 64 1.12 3.97 17.90
N ILE A 65 0.41 3.44 16.90
CA ILE A 65 -0.37 2.20 17.00
C ILE A 65 0.35 1.14 16.17
N TYR A 66 0.82 0.08 16.82
CA TYR A 66 1.47 -1.05 16.15
C TYR A 66 0.47 -2.18 15.87
N LEU A 67 0.52 -2.72 14.66
CA LEU A 67 -0.29 -3.86 14.20
C LEU A 67 0.66 -4.98 13.78
N THR A 68 0.45 -6.20 14.26
CA THR A 68 1.34 -7.34 14.00
C THR A 68 0.99 -8.14 12.75
N ASP A 69 -0.22 -7.95 12.21
CA ASP A 69 -0.71 -8.65 11.02
C ASP A 69 -1.08 -7.64 9.93
N ALA A 70 -0.06 -6.93 9.44
CA ALA A 70 -0.29 -5.77 8.58
C ALA A 70 -0.99 -6.06 7.24
N PRO A 71 -0.74 -7.18 6.53
CA PRO A 71 -1.40 -7.46 5.25
C PRO A 71 -2.93 -7.39 5.35
N TYR A 72 -3.50 -7.80 6.49
CA TYR A 72 -4.94 -7.77 6.74
C TYR A 72 -5.37 -6.54 7.55
N ALA A 73 -4.70 -6.25 8.67
CA ALA A 73 -5.16 -5.26 9.63
C ALA A 73 -4.88 -3.81 9.20
N PHE A 74 -3.81 -3.56 8.43
CA PHE A 74 -3.35 -2.20 8.16
C PHE A 74 -4.37 -1.38 7.37
N GLN A 75 -5.01 -2.00 6.37
CA GLN A 75 -6.06 -1.36 5.59
C GLN A 75 -7.27 -1.03 6.48
N LEU A 76 -7.76 -2.01 7.24
CA LEU A 76 -8.92 -1.83 8.11
C LEU A 76 -8.69 -0.72 9.15
N ALA A 77 -7.55 -0.75 9.85
CA ALA A 77 -7.18 0.28 10.81
C ALA A 77 -7.01 1.65 10.15
N SER A 78 -6.41 1.70 8.96
CA SER A 78 -6.24 2.92 8.17
C SER A 78 -7.56 3.59 7.79
N TRP A 79 -8.61 2.81 7.54
CA TRP A 79 -9.94 3.30 7.21
C TRP A 79 -10.73 3.67 8.47
N ALA A 80 -10.78 2.77 9.46
CA ALA A 80 -11.53 2.95 10.71
C ALA A 80 -11.12 4.23 11.47
N THR A 81 -9.84 4.58 11.41
CA THR A 81 -9.31 5.72 12.15
C THR A 81 -9.35 7.04 11.37
N ARG A 82 -9.57 7.01 10.04
CA ARG A 82 -9.50 8.21 9.19
C ARG A 82 -10.51 9.27 9.60
N PHE A 83 -11.76 8.87 9.80
CA PHE A 83 -12.84 9.80 10.14
C PHE A 83 -12.72 10.32 11.59
N PRO A 84 -12.52 9.47 12.62
CA PRO A 84 -12.30 9.95 13.98
C PRO A 84 -11.12 10.92 14.13
N MET A 85 -10.00 10.66 13.43
CA MET A 85 -8.84 11.58 13.43
C MET A 85 -9.11 12.90 12.70
N SER A 86 -10.01 12.91 11.71
CA SER A 86 -10.33 14.11 10.94
C SER A 86 -11.42 14.96 11.61
N SER A 87 -12.36 14.33 12.31
CA SER A 87 -13.44 14.99 13.06
C SER A 87 -13.00 15.50 14.43
N GLY A 88 -11.85 15.03 14.94
CA GLY A 88 -11.36 15.38 16.27
C GLY A 88 -11.87 14.46 17.39
N ALA A 89 -12.68 13.46 17.06
CA ALA A 89 -13.14 12.44 18.01
C ALA A 89 -12.01 11.51 18.50
N MET A 90 -10.86 11.49 17.80
CA MET A 90 -9.68 10.72 18.15
C MET A 90 -8.41 11.56 17.99
N LYS A 91 -7.45 11.41 18.91
CA LYS A 91 -6.10 11.96 18.74
C LYS A 91 -5.49 11.42 17.45
N LYS A 92 -4.86 12.30 16.68
CA LYS A 92 -4.13 11.92 15.46
C LYS A 92 -3.00 10.98 15.81
N ALA A 93 -2.92 9.83 15.16
CA ALA A 93 -1.94 8.79 15.44
C ALA A 93 -1.19 8.38 14.18
N ILE A 94 0.03 7.87 14.36
CA ILE A 94 0.78 7.15 13.33
C ILE A 94 0.41 5.67 13.46
N ILE A 95 0.05 5.04 12.35
CA ILE A 95 -0.28 3.61 12.32
C ILE A 95 0.90 2.89 11.67
N VAL A 96 1.45 1.90 12.36
CA VAL A 96 2.57 1.09 11.90
C VAL A 96 2.13 -0.37 11.85
N GLY A 97 2.02 -0.93 10.66
CA GLY A 97 1.79 -2.36 10.46
C GLY A 97 3.11 -3.09 10.20
N ILE A 98 3.36 -4.15 10.95
CA ILE A 98 4.44 -5.11 10.74
C ILE A 98 3.88 -6.26 9.91
N SER A 99 4.47 -6.48 8.74
CA SER A 99 4.13 -7.61 7.87
C SER A 99 4.97 -8.84 8.21
N TYR A 100 4.60 -10.00 7.66
CA TYR A 100 5.43 -11.21 7.67
C TYR A 100 6.80 -10.99 7.03
N SER A 101 7.77 -11.85 7.38
CA SER A 101 9.10 -11.81 6.77
C SER A 101 8.98 -12.06 5.27
N LYS A 102 9.76 -11.33 4.48
CA LYS A 102 9.88 -11.61 3.04
C LYS A 102 10.45 -13.02 2.85
N GLY A 103 9.77 -13.82 2.03
CA GLY A 103 10.22 -15.16 1.66
C GLY A 103 9.77 -16.28 2.61
N GLU A 104 8.92 -15.98 3.58
CA GLU A 104 8.12 -17.00 4.30
C GLU A 104 6.82 -17.32 3.56
#